data_AF-A0A936SW90-F1
#
_entry.id   AF-A0A936SW90-F1
#
_cell.length_a   1.000
_cell.length_b   1.000
_cell.length_c   1.000
_cell.angle_alpha   90.00
_cell.angle_beta   90.00
_cell.angle_gamma   90.00
#
_symmetry.space_group_name_H-M   'P 1'
#
loop_
_entity.id
_entity.type
_entity.pdbx_description
1 polymer ?
#
loop_
_entity_poly.entity_id
_entity_poly.type
_entity_poly.pdbx_seq_one_letter_code
_entity_poly.pdbx_strand_id
1 'polypeptide(L)'
;MTNPNRDGVSIDERVPAEVELCGIGLSFSLAAGKNLSRTWQRELRTESESRIRMGVTRERLEVCFSPPLLIDAQWPAMNMQLGGVIFDFSTSCATATVGAIHGATEGLVDFTEDAKKEVCALITSAIAGTAMATAGYNPMTDPHIVSTLEAIAANFRRQPSSGPPGVEYDDFGDPRIDMKMFTTTHFRHVEENAGLSVPKGTIIDVSIAGRGNLAKILASRSTAEQVTAAKIESVTISSAGILVIVNEKPCAFLDKIRIDRGAAVTLERMRLEGTAGEAAGIESLFRAVASAMNWSARGVPLDAGMALAVNSRDALATFVPDMARSKIEATLTEGVKQIVRASRFAIPEIDLQEIFLSH
;
A
#
# COMPACT_ATOMS: atom_id res chain seq x y z
N MET A 1 16.18 25.76 -7.86
CA MET A 1 15.36 26.76 -7.15
C MET A 1 14.67 26.03 -6.02
N THR A 2 14.91 26.50 -4.80
CA THR A 2 14.48 25.92 -3.52
C THR A 2 12.96 25.91 -3.41
N ASN A 3 12.42 24.74 -3.08
CA ASN A 3 11.04 24.54 -2.62
C ASN A 3 10.75 25.61 -1.55
N PRO A 4 9.72 26.46 -1.67
CA PRO A 4 9.46 27.48 -0.67
C PRO A 4 9.13 26.78 0.64
N ASN A 5 10.05 26.91 1.61
CA ASN A 5 9.94 26.50 3.00
C ASN A 5 8.49 26.37 3.47
N ARG A 6 8.04 25.12 3.55
CA ARG A 6 7.20 24.67 4.67
C ARG A 6 8.09 24.06 5.76
N ASP A 7 9.32 24.52 5.89
CA ASP A 7 10.18 24.19 7.02
C ASP A 7 9.48 24.68 8.30
N GLY A 8 9.34 23.80 9.29
CA GLY A 8 8.75 24.16 10.59
C GLY A 8 7.31 23.73 10.82
N VAL A 9 6.62 23.17 9.81
CA VAL A 9 5.24 22.65 9.96
C VAL A 9 5.25 21.13 9.84
N SER A 10 4.78 20.46 10.89
CA SER A 10 4.72 19.00 11.01
C SER A 10 3.77 18.37 9.98
N ILE A 11 3.81 17.03 9.86
CA ILE A 11 2.87 16.33 8.97
C ILE A 11 1.45 16.45 9.51
N ASP A 12 1.26 16.29 10.83
CA ASP A 12 -0.05 16.38 11.48
C ASP A 12 -0.75 17.72 11.21
N GLU A 13 -0.01 18.84 11.21
CA GLU A 13 -0.57 20.17 10.92
C GLU A 13 -0.96 20.37 9.45
N ARG A 14 -0.47 19.52 8.54
CA ARG A 14 -0.77 19.59 7.09
C ARG A 14 -1.97 18.74 6.71
N VAL A 15 -2.34 17.78 7.54
CA VAL A 15 -3.45 16.87 7.29
C VAL A 15 -4.76 17.57 7.70
N PRO A 16 -5.86 17.43 6.93
CA PRO A 16 -7.16 18.00 7.32
C PRO A 16 -7.61 17.50 8.70
N ALA A 17 -8.26 18.35 9.49
CA ALA A 17 -8.62 18.03 10.87
C ALA A 17 -9.56 16.83 11.01
N GLU A 18 -10.27 16.47 9.95
CA GLU A 18 -11.21 15.34 9.86
C GLU A 18 -10.52 13.97 9.77
N VAL A 19 -9.22 13.94 9.47
CA VAL A 19 -8.45 12.70 9.34
C VAL A 19 -7.11 12.81 10.06
N GLU A 20 -6.63 11.68 10.55
CA GLU A 20 -5.32 11.54 11.15
C GLU A 20 -4.48 10.60 10.27
N LEU A 21 -3.25 10.97 9.94
CA LEU A 21 -2.33 10.09 9.25
C LEU A 21 -1.69 9.12 10.25
N CYS A 22 -2.01 7.83 10.13
CA CYS A 22 -1.46 6.79 11.00
C CYS A 22 -0.14 6.23 10.48
N GLY A 23 0.06 6.25 9.16
CA GLY A 23 1.29 5.78 8.55
C GLY A 23 1.38 6.09 7.06
N ILE A 24 2.62 6.15 6.59
CA ILE A 24 2.96 6.31 5.18
C ILE A 24 4.03 5.29 4.80
N GLY A 25 3.97 4.77 3.60
CA GLY A 25 4.95 3.84 3.07
C GLY A 25 5.28 4.12 1.62
N LEU A 26 6.48 3.71 1.24
CA LEU A 26 7.01 3.78 -0.10
C LEU A 26 7.58 2.40 -0.45
N SER A 27 7.31 1.90 -1.64
CA SER A 27 7.91 0.66 -2.11
C SER A 27 8.30 0.70 -3.58
N PHE A 28 9.28 -0.13 -3.93
CA PHE A 28 9.78 -0.32 -5.29
C PHE A 28 10.01 -1.82 -5.53
N SER A 29 9.91 -2.27 -6.77
CA SER A 29 10.43 -3.56 -7.21
C SER A 29 11.93 -3.47 -7.46
N LEU A 30 12.67 -4.50 -7.05
CA LEU A 30 14.07 -4.71 -7.41
C LEU A 30 14.18 -6.04 -8.15
N ALA A 31 14.79 -6.02 -9.33
CA ALA A 31 14.92 -7.19 -10.18
C ALA A 31 15.67 -8.36 -9.49
N ALA A 32 15.43 -9.58 -9.97
CA ALA A 32 16.14 -10.78 -9.54
C ALA A 32 17.63 -10.75 -9.92
N GLY A 33 18.45 -11.51 -9.18
CA GLY A 33 19.87 -11.71 -9.47
C GLY A 33 20.77 -10.52 -9.15
N LYS A 34 20.27 -9.54 -8.39
CA LYS A 34 21.01 -8.33 -8.04
C LYS A 34 21.78 -8.51 -6.75
N ASN A 35 23.05 -8.11 -6.75
CA ASN A 35 23.91 -8.12 -5.56
C ASN A 35 23.87 -6.73 -4.90
N LEU A 36 23.28 -6.65 -3.72
CA LEU A 36 23.16 -5.41 -2.94
C LEU A 36 24.46 -5.11 -2.18
N SER A 37 25.14 -6.15 -1.70
CA SER A 37 26.43 -6.05 -1.02
C SER A 37 27.23 -7.33 -1.23
N ARG A 38 28.56 -7.20 -1.36
CA ARG A 38 29.45 -8.33 -1.58
C ARG A 38 30.72 -8.20 -0.74
N THR A 39 30.94 -9.13 0.17
CA THR A 39 32.24 -9.33 0.82
C THR A 39 32.85 -10.65 0.36
N TRP A 40 34.07 -10.93 0.81
CA TRP A 40 34.69 -12.23 0.56
C TRP A 40 34.01 -13.39 1.32
N GLN A 41 33.25 -13.09 2.39
CA GLN A 41 32.57 -14.08 3.24
C GLN A 41 31.09 -14.25 2.93
N ARG A 42 30.46 -13.28 2.27
CA ARG A 42 29.02 -13.27 2.04
C ARG A 42 28.59 -12.36 0.89
N GLU A 43 27.44 -12.67 0.32
CA GLU A 43 26.75 -11.84 -0.65
C GLU A 43 25.30 -11.62 -0.22
N LEU A 44 24.84 -10.37 -0.18
CA LEU A 44 23.42 -10.05 -0.02
C LEU A 44 22.82 -9.84 -1.41
N ARG A 45 21.84 -10.66 -1.81
CA ARG A 45 21.30 -10.65 -3.16
C ARG A 45 19.80 -10.93 -3.26
N THR A 46 19.20 -10.52 -4.35
CA THR A 46 17.85 -10.95 -4.74
C THR A 46 17.92 -12.26 -5.52
N GLU A 47 17.21 -13.30 -5.08
CA GLU A 47 17.02 -14.52 -5.89
C GLU A 47 15.86 -14.37 -6.88
N SER A 48 14.81 -13.68 -6.44
CA SER A 48 13.60 -13.37 -7.19
C SER A 48 13.42 -11.86 -7.25
N GLU A 49 12.53 -11.36 -8.10
CA GLU A 49 12.11 -9.96 -8.00
C GLU A 49 11.54 -9.71 -6.60
N SER A 50 12.13 -8.75 -5.87
CA SER A 50 11.76 -8.44 -4.49
C SER A 50 11.18 -7.03 -4.41
N ARG A 51 10.02 -6.89 -3.76
CA ARG A 51 9.49 -5.59 -3.37
C ARG A 51 10.13 -5.13 -2.08
N ILE A 52 10.84 -4.02 -2.15
CA ILE A 52 11.40 -3.33 -1.00
C ILE A 52 10.36 -2.31 -0.54
N ARG A 53 9.86 -2.46 0.69
CA ARG A 53 8.86 -1.56 1.28
C ARG A 53 9.47 -0.87 2.50
N MET A 54 9.44 0.44 2.52
CA MET A 54 9.70 1.26 3.69
C MET A 54 8.37 1.83 4.18
N GLY A 55 8.07 1.71 5.46
CA GLY A 55 6.86 2.24 6.10
C GLY A 55 7.22 2.94 7.38
N VAL A 56 6.56 4.05 7.66
CA VAL A 56 6.71 4.79 8.91
C VAL A 56 5.34 5.04 9.51
N THR A 57 5.23 4.76 10.81
CA THR A 57 4.08 5.10 11.65
C THR A 57 4.54 6.05 12.75
N ARG A 58 3.63 6.44 13.66
CA ARG A 58 4.02 7.17 14.87
C ARG A 58 4.96 6.40 15.79
N GLU A 59 4.94 5.06 15.73
CA GLU A 59 5.60 4.18 16.70
C GLU A 59 6.86 3.52 16.14
N ARG A 60 6.94 3.32 14.82
CA ARG A 60 8.04 2.58 14.22
C ARG A 60 8.34 2.96 12.78
N LEU A 61 9.60 2.76 12.39
CA LEU A 61 10.05 2.64 11.01
C LEU A 61 10.20 1.15 10.69
N GLU A 62 9.73 0.72 9.52
CA GLU A 62 9.75 -0.66 9.07
C GLU A 62 10.29 -0.71 7.65
N VAL A 63 11.26 -1.58 7.40
CA VAL A 63 11.80 -1.90 6.07
C VAL A 63 11.61 -3.39 5.84
N CYS A 64 10.83 -3.76 4.84
CA CYS A 64 10.49 -5.15 4.55
C CYS A 64 10.84 -5.53 3.11
N PHE A 65 11.20 -6.80 2.94
CA PHE A 65 11.58 -7.39 1.65
C PHE A 65 10.63 -8.56 1.36
N SER A 66 9.93 -8.49 0.24
CA SER A 66 8.98 -9.54 -0.16
C SER A 66 9.14 -9.90 -1.64
N PRO A 67 9.59 -11.14 -1.97
CA PRO A 67 10.17 -12.14 -1.07
C PRO A 67 11.44 -11.65 -0.35
N PRO A 68 11.85 -12.33 0.76
CA PRO A 68 13.05 -12.01 1.51
C PRO A 68 14.32 -11.96 0.65
N LEU A 69 15.31 -11.18 1.07
CA LEU A 69 16.62 -11.15 0.43
C LEU A 69 17.46 -12.36 0.89
N LEU A 70 18.24 -12.94 -0.02
CA LEU A 70 19.17 -14.00 0.31
C LEU A 70 20.48 -13.41 0.84
N ILE A 71 20.92 -13.91 1.99
CA ILE A 71 22.30 -13.79 2.47
C ILE A 71 22.99 -15.10 2.11
N ASP A 72 23.74 -15.07 1.02
CA ASP A 72 24.59 -16.16 0.56
C ASP A 72 25.86 -16.15 1.40
N ALA A 73 26.03 -17.15 2.26
CA ALA A 73 27.12 -17.21 3.20
C ALA A 73 28.17 -18.24 2.74
N GLN A 74 29.45 -17.89 2.86
CA GLN A 74 30.52 -18.80 2.46
C GLN A 74 30.54 -20.05 3.35
N TRP A 75 30.57 -21.23 2.73
CA TRP A 75 30.72 -22.50 3.45
C TRP A 75 31.91 -22.43 4.42
N PRO A 76 31.75 -22.85 5.69
CA PRO A 76 30.68 -23.71 6.24
C PRO A 76 29.45 -22.99 6.81
N ALA A 77 29.31 -21.67 6.62
CA ALA A 77 28.14 -20.93 7.11
C ALA A 77 26.85 -21.31 6.35
N MET A 78 25.72 -21.33 7.04
CA MET A 78 24.39 -21.51 6.45
C MET A 78 23.96 -20.25 5.71
N ASN A 79 23.28 -20.43 4.57
CA ASN A 79 22.56 -19.35 3.92
C ASN A 79 21.41 -18.88 4.80
N MET A 80 21.05 -17.61 4.69
CA MET A 80 20.00 -17.00 5.49
C MET A 80 19.08 -16.13 4.63
N GLN A 81 17.87 -15.85 5.11
CA GLN A 81 16.90 -14.95 4.50
C GLN A 81 16.68 -13.73 5.39
N LEU A 82 16.84 -12.54 4.82
CA LEU A 82 16.53 -11.27 5.47
C LEU A 82 15.13 -10.81 5.04
N GLY A 83 14.17 -10.88 5.95
CA GLY A 83 12.78 -10.46 5.72
C GLY A 83 12.55 -8.97 5.94
N GLY A 84 13.34 -8.33 6.80
CA GLY A 84 13.19 -6.90 7.09
C GLY A 84 13.83 -6.46 8.39
N VAL A 85 13.61 -5.18 8.71
CA VAL A 85 14.07 -4.51 9.92
C VAL A 85 12.98 -3.58 10.43
N ILE A 86 12.76 -3.58 11.75
CA ILE A 86 11.87 -2.67 12.45
C ILE A 86 12.72 -1.84 13.40
N PHE A 87 12.57 -0.52 13.36
CA PHE A 87 13.11 0.40 14.34
C PHE A 87 11.95 0.98 15.16
N ASP A 88 11.92 0.69 16.45
CA ASP A 88 10.90 1.15 17.38
C ASP A 88 11.32 2.50 17.96
N PHE A 89 10.50 3.54 17.75
CA PHE A 89 10.81 4.88 18.23
C PHE A 89 10.65 5.04 19.74
N SER A 90 9.83 4.21 20.40
CA SER A 90 9.62 4.28 21.84
C SER A 90 10.85 3.80 22.62
N THR A 91 11.53 2.78 22.11
CA THR A 91 12.72 2.19 22.74
C THR A 91 14.03 2.59 22.06
N SER A 92 13.97 3.21 20.88
CA SER A 92 15.12 3.49 20.01
C SER A 92 15.93 2.23 19.67
N CYS A 93 15.24 1.10 19.51
CA CYS A 93 15.87 -0.19 19.24
C CYS A 93 15.50 -0.72 17.85
N ALA A 94 16.50 -1.22 17.14
CA ALA A 94 16.33 -1.95 15.88
C ALA A 94 16.19 -3.46 16.13
N THR A 95 15.26 -4.11 15.43
CA THR A 95 15.07 -5.56 15.39
C THR A 95 15.04 -6.03 13.94
N ALA A 96 15.92 -6.95 13.59
CA ALA A 96 15.99 -7.55 12.25
C ALA A 96 15.33 -8.94 12.22
N THR A 97 14.61 -9.24 11.14
CA THR A 97 14.05 -10.57 10.87
C THR A 97 14.98 -11.31 9.91
N VAL A 98 15.77 -12.22 10.45
CA VAL A 98 16.66 -13.12 9.71
C VAL A 98 16.35 -14.56 10.09
N GLY A 99 16.29 -15.46 9.12
CA GLY A 99 16.12 -16.90 9.35
C GLY A 99 17.10 -17.73 8.51
N ALA A 100 17.66 -18.78 9.10
CA ALA A 100 18.51 -19.73 8.38
C ALA A 100 17.71 -20.54 7.35
N ILE A 101 18.36 -20.87 6.23
CA ILE A 101 17.84 -21.82 5.25
C ILE A 101 18.38 -23.20 5.63
N HIS A 102 17.49 -24.19 5.72
CA HIS A 102 17.85 -25.57 6.00
C HIS A 102 17.66 -26.45 4.76
N GLY A 103 18.66 -27.27 4.45
CA GLY A 103 18.64 -28.18 3.32
C GLY A 103 19.88 -29.06 3.27
N ALA A 104 19.84 -30.12 2.47
CA ALA A 104 20.94 -31.09 2.35
C ALA A 104 22.23 -30.48 1.74
N THR A 105 22.10 -29.34 1.06
CA THR A 105 23.20 -28.59 0.42
C THR A 105 23.60 -27.33 1.18
N GLU A 106 22.96 -27.06 2.32
CA GLU A 106 23.21 -25.85 3.11
C GLU A 106 24.39 -26.04 4.07
N GLY A 107 24.96 -24.92 4.55
CA GLY A 107 26.05 -24.93 5.51
C GLY A 107 25.70 -25.60 6.86
N LEU A 108 26.68 -25.70 7.74
CA LEU A 108 26.55 -26.37 9.04
C LEU A 108 26.47 -25.40 10.22
N VAL A 109 26.95 -24.17 10.04
CA VAL A 109 27.06 -23.17 11.11
C VAL A 109 26.05 -22.07 10.89
N ASP A 110 25.14 -21.89 11.84
CA ASP A 110 24.13 -20.84 11.83
C ASP A 110 24.69 -19.53 12.41
N PHE A 111 24.71 -18.47 11.60
CA PHE A 111 25.14 -17.12 11.97
C PHE A 111 23.98 -16.12 12.02
N THR A 112 22.73 -16.59 12.10
CA THR A 112 21.52 -15.76 12.08
C THR A 112 21.57 -14.63 13.11
N GLU A 113 22.01 -14.90 14.34
CA GLU A 113 22.08 -13.88 15.40
C GLU A 113 23.14 -12.81 15.15
N ASP A 114 24.27 -13.17 14.53
CA ASP A 114 25.30 -12.20 14.19
C ASP A 114 24.88 -11.35 12.98
N ALA A 115 24.22 -11.97 12.00
CA ALA A 115 23.60 -11.25 10.89
C ALA A 115 22.55 -10.25 11.38
N LYS A 116 21.69 -10.63 12.34
CA LYS A 116 20.73 -9.72 12.97
C LYS A 116 21.43 -8.53 13.63
N LYS A 117 22.46 -8.77 14.45
CA LYS A 117 23.21 -7.71 15.13
C LYS A 117 23.83 -6.73 14.13
N GLU A 118 24.42 -7.24 13.05
CA GLU A 118 25.05 -6.40 12.05
C GLU A 118 24.03 -5.55 11.28
N VAL A 119 22.91 -6.13 10.86
CA VAL A 119 21.82 -5.40 10.21
C VAL A 119 21.25 -4.32 11.15
N CYS A 120 21.01 -4.64 12.43
CA CYS A 120 20.57 -3.66 13.42
C CYS A 120 21.62 -2.55 13.62
N ALA A 121 22.90 -2.89 13.68
CA ALA A 121 23.98 -1.91 13.83
C ALA A 121 24.08 -0.94 12.64
N LEU A 122 23.83 -1.42 11.42
CA LEU A 122 23.77 -0.57 10.23
C LEU A 122 22.64 0.46 10.33
N ILE A 123 21.44 0.05 10.74
CA ILE A 123 20.31 0.98 10.94
C ILE A 123 20.61 1.97 12.06
N THR A 124 21.08 1.49 13.21
CA THR A 124 21.43 2.36 14.36
C THR A 124 22.51 3.38 13.98
N SER A 125 23.53 2.97 13.22
CA SER A 125 24.56 3.89 12.72
C SER A 125 24.01 4.92 11.73
N ALA A 126 23.04 4.54 10.89
CA ALA A 126 22.47 5.45 9.91
C ALA A 126 21.60 6.54 10.56
N ILE A 127 20.90 6.22 11.64
CA ILE A 127 20.06 7.20 12.36
C ILE A 127 20.83 7.98 13.43
N ALA A 128 22.05 7.57 13.76
CA ALA A 128 22.85 8.20 14.80
C ALA A 128 23.02 9.71 14.56
N GLY A 129 22.86 10.49 15.64
CA GLY A 129 22.99 11.95 15.59
C GLY A 129 21.79 12.67 14.96
N THR A 130 20.69 11.97 14.69
CA THR A 130 19.43 12.57 14.20
C THR A 130 18.34 12.54 15.28
N ALA A 131 17.28 13.34 15.11
CA ALA A 131 16.15 13.33 16.03
C ALA A 131 15.53 11.92 16.19
N MET A 132 15.54 11.13 15.11
CA MET A 132 15.00 9.76 15.07
C MET A 132 15.70 8.78 16.03
N ALA A 133 16.94 9.07 16.44
CA ALA A 133 17.66 8.25 17.42
C ALA A 133 17.19 8.48 18.87
N THR A 134 16.28 9.43 19.12
CA THR A 134 15.79 9.78 20.46
C THR A 134 14.59 8.92 20.83
N ALA A 135 14.58 8.39 22.05
CA ALA A 135 13.44 7.62 22.56
C ALA A 135 12.19 8.49 22.66
N GLY A 136 11.06 7.98 22.17
CA GLY A 136 9.79 8.70 22.07
C GLY A 136 9.68 9.62 20.85
N TYR A 137 10.60 9.52 19.87
CA TYR A 137 10.50 10.26 18.63
C TYR A 137 9.19 9.95 17.89
N ASN A 138 8.52 10.98 17.36
CA ASN A 138 7.34 10.82 16.53
C ASN A 138 7.55 11.56 15.19
N PRO A 139 7.68 10.84 14.06
CA PRO A 139 7.93 11.45 12.76
C PRO A 139 6.77 12.30 12.24
N MET A 140 5.54 12.06 12.72
CA MET A 140 4.35 12.81 12.27
C MET A 140 4.32 14.23 12.84
N THR A 141 4.93 14.41 14.01
CA THR A 141 5.06 15.70 14.69
C THR A 141 6.42 16.36 14.50
N ASP A 142 7.34 15.76 13.73
CA ASP A 142 8.66 16.34 13.47
C ASP A 142 8.55 17.49 12.44
N PRO A 143 8.75 18.76 12.85
CA PRO A 143 8.69 19.90 11.93
C PRO A 143 9.88 19.96 10.96
N HIS A 144 10.92 19.15 11.21
CA HIS A 144 12.17 19.09 10.47
C HIS A 144 12.40 17.72 9.81
N ILE A 145 11.34 16.94 9.60
CA ILE A 145 11.40 15.57 9.07
C ILE A 145 12.23 15.42 7.79
N VAL A 146 12.16 16.39 6.87
CA VAL A 146 12.94 16.37 5.62
C VAL A 146 14.44 16.42 5.93
N SER A 147 14.87 17.33 6.80
CA SER A 147 16.27 17.43 7.22
C SER A 147 16.74 16.20 8.01
N THR A 148 15.86 15.62 8.84
CA THR A 148 16.12 14.35 9.54
C THR A 148 16.39 13.23 8.54
N LEU A 149 15.55 13.09 7.51
CA LEU A 149 15.71 12.07 6.46
C LEU A 149 16.96 12.32 5.59
N GLU A 150 17.29 13.57 5.28
CA GLU A 150 18.51 13.92 4.55
C GLU A 150 19.77 13.56 5.35
N ALA A 151 19.77 13.80 6.66
CA ALA A 151 20.86 13.41 7.55
C ALA A 151 21.03 11.89 7.62
N ILE A 152 19.92 11.13 7.73
CA ILE A 152 19.93 9.66 7.68
C ILE A 152 20.49 9.16 6.34
N ALA A 153 20.03 9.72 5.23
CA ALA A 153 20.53 9.36 3.89
C ALA A 153 22.03 9.66 3.74
N ALA A 154 22.50 10.79 4.28
CA ALA A 154 23.92 11.14 4.30
C ALA A 154 24.75 10.16 5.15
N ASN A 155 24.21 9.72 6.30
CA ASN A 155 24.88 8.73 7.14
C ASN A 155 25.00 7.38 6.43
N PHE A 156 23.94 6.89 5.77
CA PHE A 156 24.02 5.68 4.94
C PHE A 156 25.09 5.79 3.85
N ARG A 157 25.19 6.94 3.17
CA ARG A 157 26.22 7.16 2.12
C ARG A 157 27.65 7.16 2.65
N ARG A 158 27.85 7.47 3.95
CA ARG A 158 29.16 7.47 4.61
C ARG A 158 29.54 6.10 5.17
N GLN A 159 28.59 5.16 5.25
CA GLN A 159 28.90 3.82 5.72
C GLN A 159 29.85 3.13 4.74
N PRO A 160 30.82 2.35 5.24
CA PRO A 160 31.77 1.66 4.39
C PRO A 160 31.04 0.71 3.42
N SER A 161 31.22 0.92 2.12
CA SER A 161 30.70 0.00 1.10
C SER A 161 31.62 -1.21 0.97
N SER A 162 31.09 -2.41 1.16
CA SER A 162 31.74 -3.66 0.81
C SER A 162 31.58 -3.92 -0.69
N GLY A 163 32.53 -3.38 -1.46
CA GLY A 163 32.55 -3.51 -2.92
C GLY A 163 31.55 -2.60 -3.65
N PRO A 164 31.64 -2.52 -4.99
CA PRO A 164 30.65 -1.80 -5.78
C PRO A 164 29.31 -2.55 -5.69
N PRO A 165 28.19 -1.88 -5.35
CA PRO A 165 26.88 -2.50 -5.43
C PRO A 165 26.57 -2.85 -6.89
N GLY A 166 26.01 -4.04 -7.12
CA GLY A 166 25.51 -4.45 -8.43
C GLY A 166 24.11 -3.91 -8.74
N VAL A 167 23.74 -2.81 -8.08
CA VAL A 167 22.41 -2.19 -8.12
C VAL A 167 22.56 -0.73 -8.50
N GLU A 168 21.85 -0.31 -9.54
CA GLU A 168 21.74 1.07 -9.97
C GLU A 168 20.32 1.60 -9.76
N TYR A 169 20.12 2.92 -9.86
CA TYR A 169 18.77 3.48 -9.75
C TYR A 169 17.81 2.96 -10.83
N ASP A 170 18.34 2.57 -12.00
CA ASP A 170 17.55 1.96 -13.08
C ASP A 170 17.04 0.55 -12.75
N ASP A 171 17.52 -0.07 -11.67
CA ASP A 171 17.05 -1.39 -11.23
C ASP A 171 15.79 -1.33 -10.37
N PHE A 172 15.39 -0.12 -9.94
CA PHE A 172 14.21 0.10 -9.10
C PHE A 172 13.00 0.53 -9.93
N GLY A 173 12.00 -0.33 -9.98
CA GLY A 173 10.76 -0.13 -10.73
C GLY A 173 9.51 -0.02 -9.85
N ASP A 174 8.37 0.14 -10.53
CA ASP A 174 7.01 0.03 -9.98
C ASP A 174 6.81 0.73 -8.62
N PRO A 175 7.08 2.05 -8.57
CA PRO A 175 6.94 2.83 -7.36
C PRO A 175 5.51 2.76 -6.84
N ARG A 176 5.38 2.56 -5.53
CA ARG A 176 4.08 2.57 -4.87
C ARG A 176 4.15 3.32 -3.55
N ILE A 177 3.18 4.20 -3.34
CA ILE A 177 2.99 4.94 -2.11
C ILE A 177 1.76 4.36 -1.41
N ASP A 178 1.90 3.96 -0.16
CA ASP A 178 0.79 3.53 0.68
C ASP A 178 0.59 4.55 1.81
N MET A 179 -0.65 4.88 2.13
CA MET A 179 -1.02 5.78 3.22
C MET A 179 -2.15 5.14 4.01
N LYS A 180 -2.07 5.23 5.33
CA LYS A 180 -3.11 4.77 6.24
C LYS A 180 -3.62 5.94 7.04
N MET A 181 -4.91 6.21 6.92
CA MET A 181 -5.58 7.33 7.59
C MET A 181 -6.71 6.83 8.48
N PHE A 182 -7.02 7.59 9.52
CA PHE A 182 -8.10 7.35 10.45
C PHE A 182 -9.03 8.56 10.50
N THR A 183 -10.34 8.37 10.37
CA THR A 183 -11.29 9.48 10.46
C THR A 183 -11.53 9.89 11.90
N THR A 184 -11.28 11.16 12.23
CA THR A 184 -11.47 11.71 13.58
C THR A 184 -12.90 12.24 13.79
N THR A 185 -13.56 12.61 12.70
CA THR A 185 -14.94 13.11 12.64
C THR A 185 -15.80 12.23 11.74
N HIS A 186 -17.11 12.29 11.92
CA HIS A 186 -18.04 11.65 11.00
C HIS A 186 -18.16 12.52 9.75
N PHE A 187 -17.72 11.99 8.62
CA PHE A 187 -17.93 12.62 7.32
C PHE A 187 -19.26 12.18 6.72
N ARG A 188 -20.07 13.14 6.29
CA ARG A 188 -21.33 12.87 5.59
C ARG A 188 -21.55 13.89 4.49
N HIS A 189 -21.79 13.40 3.29
CA HIS A 189 -22.11 14.20 2.12
C HIS A 189 -23.30 13.56 1.40
N VAL A 190 -24.40 14.30 1.26
CA VAL A 190 -25.65 13.85 0.62
C VAL A 190 -26.12 14.91 -0.36
N GLU A 191 -26.36 14.50 -1.59
CA GLU A 191 -26.95 15.30 -2.66
C GLU A 191 -28.14 14.55 -3.25
N GLU A 192 -29.27 15.24 -3.45
CA GLU A 192 -30.47 14.64 -4.08
C GLU A 192 -30.93 13.31 -3.46
N ASN A 193 -30.77 13.19 -2.13
CA ASN A 193 -31.05 12.01 -1.30
C ASN A 193 -30.07 10.83 -1.46
N ALA A 194 -28.98 10.95 -2.21
CA ALA A 194 -27.94 9.93 -2.29
C ALA A 194 -26.58 10.51 -1.88
N GLY A 195 -25.67 9.70 -1.37
CA GLY A 195 -24.37 10.21 -1.00
C GLY A 195 -23.45 9.22 -0.31
N LEU A 196 -22.43 9.77 0.33
CA LEU A 196 -21.41 9.03 1.05
C LEU A 196 -21.41 9.40 2.53
N SER A 197 -21.22 8.38 3.36
CA SER A 197 -21.01 8.52 4.80
C SER A 197 -19.79 7.73 5.21
N VAL A 198 -18.91 8.33 5.99
CA VAL A 198 -17.75 7.66 6.58
C VAL A 198 -17.78 7.91 8.08
N PRO A 199 -18.18 6.91 8.88
CA PRO A 199 -18.27 7.05 10.33
C PRO A 199 -16.94 7.49 10.94
N LYS A 200 -17.01 8.18 12.08
CA LYS A 200 -15.83 8.43 12.91
C LYS A 200 -15.17 7.11 13.28
N GLY A 201 -13.84 7.09 13.25
CA GLY A 201 -13.03 5.94 13.62
C GLY A 201 -12.81 4.93 12.49
N THR A 202 -13.16 5.31 11.26
CA THR A 202 -12.95 4.47 10.08
C THR A 202 -11.49 4.55 9.64
N ILE A 203 -10.89 3.39 9.37
CA ILE A 203 -9.58 3.29 8.73
C ILE A 203 -9.76 3.34 7.21
N ILE A 204 -8.95 4.17 6.56
CA ILE A 204 -8.88 4.29 5.10
C ILE A 204 -7.43 4.03 4.69
N ASP A 205 -7.23 2.96 3.92
CA ASP A 205 -5.95 2.65 3.30
C ASP A 205 -5.96 3.13 1.85
N VAL A 206 -5.01 4.00 1.50
CA VAL A 206 -4.82 4.54 0.15
C VAL A 206 -3.51 4.02 -0.41
N SER A 207 -3.53 3.55 -1.66
CA SER A 207 -2.37 3.05 -2.37
C SER A 207 -2.30 3.69 -3.75
N ILE A 208 -1.20 4.38 -4.03
CA ILE A 208 -0.91 4.97 -5.35
C ILE A 208 0.14 4.09 -6.01
N ALA A 209 -0.19 3.48 -7.15
CA ALA A 209 0.71 2.63 -7.90
C ALA A 209 1.14 3.32 -9.21
N GLY A 210 2.44 3.29 -9.50
CA GLY A 210 3.00 3.71 -10.78
C GLY A 210 3.85 2.63 -11.42
N ARG A 211 4.19 2.83 -12.71
CA ARG A 211 5.12 1.99 -13.50
C ARG A 211 6.40 2.75 -13.90
N GLY A 212 6.70 3.81 -13.18
CA GLY A 212 7.91 4.58 -13.33
C GLY A 212 9.14 3.78 -12.91
N ASN A 213 10.30 4.40 -13.12
CA ASN A 213 11.58 3.89 -12.63
C ASN A 213 12.24 4.98 -11.79
N LEU A 214 12.91 4.59 -10.70
CA LEU A 214 13.52 5.50 -9.76
C LEU A 214 14.58 6.41 -10.41
N ALA A 215 15.40 5.93 -11.33
CA ALA A 215 16.39 6.76 -12.02
C ALA A 215 15.75 7.94 -12.76
N LYS A 216 14.65 7.69 -13.48
CA LYS A 216 13.92 8.75 -14.21
C LYS A 216 13.26 9.74 -13.27
N ILE A 217 12.71 9.26 -12.16
CA ILE A 217 12.12 10.11 -11.12
C ILE A 217 13.21 11.00 -10.53
N LEU A 218 14.37 10.45 -10.17
CA LEU A 218 15.48 11.20 -9.58
C LEU A 218 16.18 12.15 -10.57
N ALA A 219 16.20 11.83 -11.86
CA ALA A 219 16.75 12.69 -12.90
C ALA A 219 15.84 13.89 -13.26
N SER A 220 14.58 13.86 -12.82
CA SER A 220 13.59 14.91 -13.08
C SER A 220 13.92 16.20 -12.32
N ARG A 221 13.72 17.35 -12.96
CA ARG A 221 14.13 18.67 -12.47
C ARG A 221 13.02 19.45 -11.78
N SER A 222 11.78 19.00 -11.91
CA SER A 222 10.60 19.60 -11.29
C SER A 222 9.68 18.53 -10.71
N THR A 223 8.79 18.93 -9.79
CA THR A 223 7.78 18.01 -9.22
C THR A 223 6.83 17.47 -10.30
N ALA A 224 6.43 18.29 -11.29
CA ALA A 224 5.63 17.84 -12.42
C ALA A 224 6.31 16.73 -13.24
N GLU A 225 7.60 16.90 -13.54
CA GLU A 225 8.41 15.89 -14.24
C GLU A 225 8.53 14.61 -13.41
N GLN A 226 8.75 14.73 -12.10
CA GLN A 226 8.84 13.57 -11.19
C GLN A 226 7.55 12.74 -11.21
N VAL A 227 6.38 13.39 -11.14
CA VAL A 227 5.10 12.69 -11.16
C VAL A 227 4.83 12.04 -12.52
N THR A 228 5.19 12.72 -13.61
CA THR A 228 5.11 12.16 -14.96
C THR A 228 6.04 10.94 -15.10
N ALA A 229 7.26 11.02 -14.57
CA ALA A 229 8.25 9.94 -14.57
C ALA A 229 7.82 8.75 -13.69
N ALA A 230 7.07 9.00 -12.62
CA ALA A 230 6.49 7.96 -11.77
C ALA A 230 5.40 7.14 -12.49
N LYS A 231 4.82 7.68 -13.58
CA LYS A 231 3.81 7.02 -14.41
C LYS A 231 2.70 6.41 -13.56
N ILE A 232 1.99 7.25 -12.79
CA ILE A 232 0.87 6.82 -11.95
C ILE A 232 -0.18 6.12 -12.81
N GLU A 233 -0.55 4.90 -12.42
CA GLU A 233 -1.53 4.07 -13.13
C GLU A 233 -2.87 4.04 -12.42
N SER A 234 -2.82 3.88 -11.10
CA SER A 234 -4.04 3.77 -10.31
C SER A 234 -3.86 4.24 -8.87
N VAL A 235 -4.98 4.68 -8.30
CA VAL A 235 -5.16 4.95 -6.88
C VAL A 235 -6.19 3.96 -6.36
N THR A 236 -5.81 3.15 -5.39
CA THR A 236 -6.70 2.21 -4.70
C THR A 236 -7.04 2.75 -3.33
N ILE A 237 -8.33 2.79 -3.00
CA ILE A 237 -8.85 3.15 -1.69
C ILE A 237 -9.52 1.90 -1.12
N SER A 238 -9.09 1.46 0.06
CA SER A 238 -9.67 0.32 0.77
C SER A 238 -10.17 0.77 2.14
N SER A 239 -11.41 0.42 2.48
CA SER A 239 -11.99 0.74 3.78
C SER A 239 -13.23 -0.09 4.05
N ALA A 240 -13.37 -0.64 5.26
CA ALA A 240 -14.59 -1.35 5.65
C ALA A 240 -15.75 -0.41 6.05
N GLY A 241 -15.52 0.92 6.09
CA GLY A 241 -16.46 1.89 6.66
C GLY A 241 -17.02 2.93 5.69
N ILE A 242 -16.62 2.93 4.41
CA ILE A 242 -17.19 3.86 3.42
C ILE A 242 -18.58 3.36 3.01
N LEU A 243 -19.61 4.15 3.32
CA LEU A 243 -21.01 3.81 3.08
C LEU A 243 -21.60 4.67 1.97
N VAL A 244 -22.29 4.02 1.03
CA VAL A 244 -23.28 4.66 0.17
C VAL A 244 -24.59 4.73 0.92
N ILE A 245 -25.16 5.93 1.02
CA ILE A 245 -26.44 6.19 1.65
C ILE A 245 -27.45 6.69 0.62
N VAL A 246 -28.69 6.21 0.70
CA VAL A 246 -29.81 6.63 -0.14
C VAL A 246 -31.04 6.83 0.74
N ASN A 247 -31.70 7.98 0.63
CA ASN A 247 -32.80 8.41 1.49
C ASN A 247 -32.47 8.21 2.98
N GLU A 248 -31.30 8.68 3.40
CA GLU A 248 -30.77 8.56 4.77
C GLU A 248 -30.50 7.12 5.24
N LYS A 249 -30.63 6.10 4.37
CA LYS A 249 -30.42 4.69 4.72
C LYS A 249 -29.16 4.13 4.07
N PRO A 250 -28.36 3.32 4.80
CA PRO A 250 -27.25 2.57 4.23
C PRO A 250 -27.71 1.66 3.09
N CYS A 251 -27.01 1.71 1.96
CA CYS A 251 -27.31 0.94 0.74
C CYS A 251 -26.15 0.00 0.38
N ALA A 252 -24.90 0.44 0.56
CA ALA A 252 -23.73 -0.39 0.28
C ALA A 252 -22.49 0.06 1.07
N PHE A 253 -21.61 -0.87 1.39
CA PHE A 253 -20.22 -0.61 1.77
C PHE A 253 -19.30 -0.69 0.55
N LEU A 254 -18.42 0.29 0.42
CA LEU A 254 -17.39 0.35 -0.61
C LEU A 254 -16.07 -0.14 -0.03
N ASP A 255 -15.90 -1.46 0.02
CA ASP A 255 -14.75 -2.08 0.66
C ASP A 255 -13.43 -1.79 -0.08
N LYS A 256 -13.47 -1.74 -1.42
CA LYS A 256 -12.30 -1.46 -2.26
C LYS A 256 -12.68 -0.78 -3.56
N ILE A 257 -12.16 0.42 -3.75
CA ILE A 257 -12.35 1.28 -4.92
C ILE A 257 -11.00 1.44 -5.61
N ARG A 258 -10.97 1.30 -6.94
CA ARG A 258 -9.81 1.59 -7.77
C ARG A 258 -10.15 2.73 -8.72
N ILE A 259 -9.26 3.70 -8.80
CA ILE A 259 -9.33 4.86 -9.69
C ILE A 259 -8.15 4.71 -10.65
N ASP A 260 -8.45 4.45 -11.92
CA ASP A 260 -7.41 4.35 -12.96
C ASP A 260 -7.12 5.71 -13.58
N ARG A 261 -6.00 5.79 -14.31
CA ARG A 261 -5.76 6.90 -15.24
C ARG A 261 -6.94 7.06 -16.21
N GLY A 262 -7.35 8.29 -16.46
CA GLY A 262 -8.64 8.64 -17.06
C GLY A 262 -9.74 8.96 -16.04
N ALA A 263 -9.43 8.86 -14.73
CA ALA A 263 -10.37 8.99 -13.61
C ALA A 263 -11.53 7.98 -13.62
N ALA A 264 -11.36 6.86 -14.32
CA ALA A 264 -12.32 5.78 -14.34
C ALA A 264 -12.33 5.07 -12.97
N VAL A 265 -13.51 4.90 -12.38
CA VAL A 265 -13.67 4.25 -11.07
C VAL A 265 -14.22 2.84 -11.25
N THR A 266 -13.54 1.88 -10.63
CA THR A 266 -13.96 0.47 -10.55
C THR A 266 -14.16 0.08 -9.08
N LEU A 267 -15.29 -0.55 -8.77
CA LEU A 267 -15.57 -1.14 -7.47
C LEU A 267 -15.09 -2.59 -7.43
N GLU A 268 -13.83 -2.77 -7.03
CA GLU A 268 -13.21 -4.10 -6.90
C GLU A 268 -13.89 -4.95 -5.81
N ARG A 269 -14.38 -4.32 -4.73
CA ARG A 269 -15.12 -5.01 -3.68
C ARG A 269 -16.20 -4.10 -3.08
N MET A 270 -17.41 -4.63 -2.99
CA MET A 270 -18.60 -3.97 -2.45
C MET A 270 -19.45 -4.99 -1.68
N ARG A 271 -20.09 -4.54 -0.59
CA ARG A 271 -21.14 -5.30 0.10
C ARG A 271 -22.43 -4.49 0.08
N LEU A 272 -23.52 -5.08 -0.38
CA LEU A 272 -24.82 -4.43 -0.37
C LEU A 272 -25.46 -4.55 1.03
N GLU A 273 -26.23 -3.54 1.41
CA GLU A 273 -26.94 -3.43 2.68
C GLU A 273 -28.38 -3.01 2.45
N GLY A 274 -29.22 -3.15 3.48
CA GLY A 274 -30.62 -2.72 3.45
C GLY A 274 -31.42 -3.36 2.32
N THR A 275 -32.29 -2.58 1.68
CA THR A 275 -33.19 -3.07 0.61
C THR A 275 -32.44 -3.58 -0.63
N ALA A 276 -31.26 -3.04 -0.93
CA ALA A 276 -30.41 -3.54 -2.01
C ALA A 276 -29.79 -4.89 -1.66
N GLY A 277 -29.37 -5.07 -0.40
CA GLY A 277 -28.95 -6.35 0.15
C GLY A 277 -30.09 -7.38 0.16
N GLU A 278 -31.29 -6.99 0.56
CA GLU A 278 -32.49 -7.84 0.52
C GLU A 278 -32.85 -8.26 -0.91
N ALA A 279 -32.83 -7.33 -1.87
CA ALA A 279 -33.10 -7.62 -3.28
C ALA A 279 -32.04 -8.55 -3.89
N ALA A 280 -30.75 -8.36 -3.54
CA ALA A 280 -29.69 -9.30 -3.92
C ALA A 280 -29.83 -10.66 -3.21
N GLY A 281 -30.29 -10.69 -1.96
CA GLY A 281 -30.62 -11.92 -1.25
C GLY A 281 -31.77 -12.69 -1.91
N ILE A 282 -32.81 -11.98 -2.35
CA ILE A 282 -33.95 -12.54 -3.09
C ILE A 282 -33.50 -13.07 -4.46
N GLU A 283 -32.67 -12.33 -5.20
CA GLU A 283 -32.11 -12.82 -6.46
C GLU A 283 -31.26 -14.08 -6.27
N SER A 284 -30.40 -14.08 -5.24
CA SER A 284 -29.59 -15.26 -4.89
C SER A 284 -30.48 -16.46 -4.56
N LEU A 285 -31.59 -16.24 -3.85
CA LEU A 285 -32.58 -17.28 -3.54
C LEU A 285 -33.26 -17.79 -4.82
N PHE A 286 -33.72 -16.90 -5.72
CA PHE A 286 -34.31 -17.31 -7.01
C PHE A 286 -33.31 -18.11 -7.85
N ARG A 287 -32.04 -17.71 -7.88
CA ARG A 287 -30.97 -18.43 -8.60
C ARG A 287 -30.62 -19.76 -7.95
N ALA A 288 -30.61 -19.85 -6.63
CA ALA A 288 -30.44 -21.09 -5.89
C ALA A 288 -31.58 -22.06 -6.20
N VAL A 289 -32.83 -21.59 -6.19
CA VAL A 289 -34.01 -22.38 -6.55
C VAL A 289 -33.97 -22.81 -8.01
N ALA A 290 -33.66 -21.91 -8.95
CA ALA A 290 -33.52 -22.25 -10.37
C ALA A 290 -32.40 -23.27 -10.62
N SER A 291 -31.27 -23.13 -9.91
CA SER A 291 -30.15 -24.07 -9.97
C SER A 291 -30.53 -25.44 -9.40
N ALA A 292 -31.24 -25.48 -8.27
CA ALA A 292 -31.74 -26.72 -7.67
C ALA A 292 -32.75 -27.43 -8.58
N MET A 293 -33.62 -26.69 -9.26
CA MET A 293 -34.53 -27.23 -10.27
C MET A 293 -33.76 -27.83 -11.47
N ASN A 294 -32.67 -27.20 -11.90
CA ASN A 294 -31.80 -27.73 -12.96
C ASN A 294 -31.09 -29.03 -12.53
N TRP A 295 -30.66 -29.13 -11.27
CA TRP A 295 -30.11 -30.38 -10.71
C TRP A 295 -31.18 -31.47 -10.58
N SER A 296 -32.39 -31.10 -10.18
CA SER A 296 -33.52 -32.02 -10.10
C SER A 296 -33.91 -32.58 -11.47
N ALA A 297 -33.91 -31.74 -12.51
CA ALA A 297 -34.11 -32.17 -13.90
C ALA A 297 -33.02 -33.15 -14.38
N ARG A 298 -31.87 -33.22 -13.71
CA ARG A 298 -30.76 -34.16 -13.97
C ARG A 298 -30.77 -35.39 -13.05
N GLY A 299 -31.86 -35.61 -12.31
CA GLY A 299 -32.05 -36.80 -11.48
C GLY A 299 -31.51 -36.70 -10.05
N VAL A 300 -31.09 -35.51 -9.60
CA VAL A 300 -30.68 -35.28 -8.20
C VAL A 300 -31.91 -35.02 -7.33
N PRO A 301 -32.07 -35.66 -6.16
CA PRO A 301 -33.14 -35.33 -5.22
C PRO A 301 -33.15 -33.84 -4.88
N LEU A 302 -34.32 -33.21 -4.81
CA LEU A 302 -34.47 -31.75 -4.68
C LEU A 302 -33.69 -31.18 -3.47
N ASP A 303 -33.69 -31.89 -2.33
CA ASP A 303 -32.97 -31.48 -1.13
C ASP A 303 -31.45 -31.50 -1.31
N ALA A 304 -30.92 -32.50 -2.02
CA ALA A 304 -29.51 -32.57 -2.40
C ALA A 304 -29.16 -31.53 -3.49
N GLY A 305 -30.09 -31.27 -4.42
CA GLY A 305 -29.96 -30.23 -5.44
C GLY A 305 -29.94 -28.81 -4.85
N MET A 306 -30.74 -28.56 -3.80
CA MET A 306 -30.72 -27.30 -3.03
C MET A 306 -29.42 -27.13 -2.26
N ALA A 307 -28.92 -28.19 -1.60
CA ALA A 307 -27.63 -28.14 -0.90
C ALA A 307 -26.45 -27.89 -1.87
N LEU A 308 -26.51 -28.46 -3.08
CA LEU A 308 -25.51 -28.20 -4.13
C LEU A 308 -25.63 -26.80 -4.73
N ALA A 309 -26.85 -26.29 -4.91
CA ALA A 309 -27.12 -24.96 -5.44
C ALA A 309 -26.67 -23.86 -4.48
N VAL A 310 -26.98 -23.96 -3.18
CA VAL A 310 -26.55 -22.97 -2.17
C VAL A 310 -25.02 -22.88 -2.07
N ASN A 311 -24.32 -23.97 -2.38
CA ASN A 311 -22.85 -24.01 -2.41
C ASN A 311 -22.25 -23.74 -3.80
N SER A 312 -23.06 -23.50 -4.83
CA SER A 312 -22.59 -23.22 -6.18
C SER A 312 -22.41 -21.72 -6.41
N ARG A 313 -21.45 -21.35 -7.27
CA ARG A 313 -21.25 -19.95 -7.69
C ARG A 313 -22.43 -19.40 -8.49
N ASP A 314 -23.24 -20.26 -9.09
CA ASP A 314 -24.40 -19.89 -9.91
C ASP A 314 -25.58 -19.36 -9.07
N ALA A 315 -25.62 -19.68 -7.78
CA ALA A 315 -26.63 -19.19 -6.83
C ALA A 315 -26.35 -17.78 -6.28
N LEU A 316 -25.19 -17.19 -6.58
CA LEU A 316 -24.90 -15.82 -6.19
C LEU A 316 -25.69 -14.83 -7.07
N ALA A 317 -26.28 -13.81 -6.45
CA ALA A 317 -26.87 -12.70 -7.19
C ALA A 317 -25.85 -12.03 -8.10
N THR A 318 -26.27 -11.70 -9.31
CA THR A 318 -25.43 -11.02 -10.31
C THR A 318 -26.11 -9.74 -10.79
N PHE A 319 -27.42 -9.75 -11.03
CA PHE A 319 -28.13 -8.65 -11.65
C PHE A 319 -28.28 -7.41 -10.75
N VAL A 320 -28.77 -7.57 -9.52
CA VAL A 320 -28.92 -6.47 -8.55
C VAL A 320 -27.55 -5.90 -8.15
N PRO A 321 -26.54 -6.73 -7.82
CA PRO A 321 -25.18 -6.24 -7.57
C PRO A 321 -24.54 -5.54 -8.77
N ASP A 322 -24.69 -6.05 -9.99
CA ASP A 322 -24.06 -5.46 -11.17
C ASP A 322 -24.72 -4.15 -11.60
N MET A 323 -26.06 -4.03 -11.50
CA MET A 323 -26.75 -2.76 -11.72
C MET A 323 -26.40 -1.72 -10.68
N ALA A 324 -26.38 -2.09 -9.40
CA ALA A 324 -25.98 -1.20 -8.32
C ALA A 324 -24.52 -0.76 -8.48
N ARG A 325 -23.62 -1.71 -8.75
CA ARG A 325 -22.20 -1.46 -9.05
C ARG A 325 -22.06 -0.47 -10.21
N SER A 326 -22.67 -0.76 -11.37
CA SER A 326 -22.53 0.08 -12.56
C SER A 326 -23.00 1.52 -12.33
N LYS A 327 -24.12 1.72 -11.62
CA LYS A 327 -24.60 3.06 -11.26
C LYS A 327 -23.65 3.77 -10.30
N ILE A 328 -23.19 3.08 -9.25
CA ILE A 328 -22.26 3.67 -8.28
C ILE A 328 -20.92 4.02 -8.97
N GLU A 329 -20.37 3.13 -9.79
CA GLU A 329 -19.15 3.37 -10.56
C GLU A 329 -19.28 4.57 -11.51
N ALA A 330 -20.39 4.70 -12.22
CA ALA A 330 -20.64 5.83 -13.10
C ALA A 330 -20.70 7.16 -12.33
N THR A 331 -21.46 7.19 -11.23
CA THR A 331 -21.57 8.38 -10.37
C THR A 331 -20.23 8.74 -9.73
N LEU A 332 -19.50 7.76 -9.19
CA LEU A 332 -18.16 7.98 -8.61
C LEU A 332 -17.16 8.45 -9.67
N THR A 333 -17.22 7.90 -10.89
CA THR A 333 -16.37 8.33 -12.01
C THR A 333 -16.58 9.80 -12.33
N GLU A 334 -17.82 10.25 -12.46
CA GLU A 334 -18.11 11.67 -12.72
C GLU A 334 -17.72 12.55 -11.53
N GLY A 335 -17.97 12.10 -10.29
CA GLY A 335 -17.53 12.81 -9.08
C GLY A 335 -16.01 12.96 -9.01
N VAL A 336 -15.25 11.90 -9.28
CA VAL A 336 -13.77 11.95 -9.29
C VAL A 336 -13.28 12.89 -10.39
N LYS A 337 -13.85 12.85 -11.60
CA LYS A 337 -13.50 13.81 -12.67
C LYS A 337 -13.76 15.25 -12.25
N GLN A 338 -14.89 15.52 -11.58
CA GLN A 338 -15.20 16.86 -11.08
C GLN A 338 -14.21 17.31 -9.99
N ILE A 339 -13.87 16.43 -9.05
CA ILE A 339 -12.88 16.71 -8.00
C ILE A 339 -11.52 16.98 -8.62
N VAL A 340 -11.05 16.14 -9.54
CA VAL A 340 -9.77 16.35 -10.26
C VAL A 340 -9.77 17.70 -10.99
N ARG A 341 -10.90 18.09 -11.60
CA ARG A 341 -11.02 19.36 -12.30
C ARG A 341 -11.01 20.57 -11.36
N ALA A 342 -11.76 20.49 -10.25
CA ALA A 342 -11.85 21.55 -9.25
C ALA A 342 -10.54 21.71 -8.47
N SER A 343 -9.86 20.60 -8.20
CA SER A 343 -8.61 20.51 -7.45
C SER A 343 -7.37 20.52 -8.35
N ARG A 344 -7.48 21.04 -9.59
CA ARG A 344 -6.43 20.99 -10.62
C ARG A 344 -5.04 21.34 -10.08
N PHE A 345 -4.95 22.40 -9.28
CA PHE A 345 -3.71 22.92 -8.68
C PHE A 345 -3.70 22.80 -7.15
N ALA A 346 -4.42 21.83 -6.59
CA ALA A 346 -4.46 21.61 -5.14
C ALA A 346 -3.09 21.20 -4.59
N ILE A 347 -2.26 20.56 -5.41
CA ILE A 347 -0.85 20.32 -5.09
C ILE A 347 0.00 21.31 -5.90
N PRO A 348 0.85 22.13 -5.26
CA PRO A 348 1.72 23.06 -5.97
C PRO A 348 2.54 22.35 -7.05
N GLU A 349 2.70 23.01 -8.19
CA GLU A 349 3.48 22.52 -9.35
C GLU A 349 2.94 21.25 -10.02
N ILE A 350 1.79 20.73 -9.60
CA ILE A 350 1.17 19.54 -10.16
C ILE A 350 -0.18 19.90 -10.76
N ASP A 351 -0.39 19.52 -12.02
CA ASP A 351 -1.70 19.55 -12.67
C ASP A 351 -2.36 18.16 -12.56
N LEU A 352 -3.34 18.04 -11.66
CA LEU A 352 -4.06 16.77 -11.47
C LEU A 352 -4.85 16.34 -12.72
N GLN A 353 -5.27 17.29 -13.56
CA GLN A 353 -5.95 16.95 -14.81
C GLN A 353 -4.98 16.32 -15.80
N GLU A 354 -3.74 16.83 -15.90
CA GLU A 354 -2.73 16.22 -16.77
C GLU A 354 -2.34 14.83 -16.31
N ILE A 355 -2.41 14.53 -15.01
CA ILE A 355 -2.09 13.19 -14.51
C ILE A 355 -3.23 12.22 -14.72
N PHE A 356 -4.45 12.61 -14.33
CA PHE A 356 -5.58 11.70 -14.25
C PHE A 356 -6.53 11.78 -15.43
N LEU A 357 -6.52 12.82 -16.26
CA LEU A 357 -7.46 12.99 -17.38
C LEU A 357 -6.77 13.02 -18.76
N SER A 358 -5.44 13.00 -18.83
CA SER A 358 -4.73 12.90 -20.11
C SER A 358 -4.71 11.45 -20.63
N HIS A 359 -5.11 11.29 -21.89
CA HIS A 359 -5.17 10.02 -22.61
C HIS A 359 -3.80 9.50 -23.03
#